data_AF-A0A9E0VWI4-F1
#
_entry.id   AF-A0A9E0VWI4-F1
#
_cell.length_a   1.000
_cell.length_b   1.000
_cell.length_c   1.000
_cell.angle_alpha   90.00
_cell.angle_beta   90.00
_cell.angle_gamma   90.00
#
_symmetry.space_group_name_H-M   'P 1'
#
loop_
_entity.id
_entity.type
_entity.pdbx_description
1 polymer ?
#
loop_
_entity_poly.entity_id
_entity_poly.type
_entity_poly.pdbx_seq_one_letter_code
_entity_poly.pdbx_strand_id
1 'polypeptide(L)'
;GDAVDFHAATVLLDLHHTQTEAYLQGLSARVPSVFVIMRNRPNADVERAPYEVVLVTASPFEAQDYADNGDDIVEKVPMPEGLVALVRDFVEAHHQEEAFQKRRRDKRDEGASQDGIGDARIVQARDVFATPERMRRGRLN
;
A
#
# COMPACT_ATOMS: atom_id res chain seq x y z
N GLY A 1 43.36 4.28 1.73
CA GLY A 1 43.11 3.53 2.97
C GLY A 1 42.83 2.11 2.57
N ASP A 2 43.42 1.14 3.26
CA ASP A 2 43.14 -0.26 2.98
C ASP A 2 41.68 -0.55 3.38
N ALA A 3 40.86 -0.90 2.39
CA ALA A 3 39.51 -1.41 2.61
C ALA A 3 39.55 -2.94 2.48
N VAL A 4 38.86 -3.62 3.39
CA VAL A 4 38.69 -5.07 3.35
C VAL A 4 37.21 -5.36 3.11
N ASP A 5 36.92 -6.09 2.04
CA ASP A 5 35.56 -6.50 1.71
C ASP A 5 35.21 -7.81 2.42
N PHE A 6 34.00 -7.87 3.00
CA PHE A 6 33.48 -9.06 3.66
C PHE A 6 32.19 -9.53 2.98
N HIS A 7 31.96 -10.85 2.97
CA HIS A 7 30.66 -11.40 2.59
C HIS A 7 29.68 -11.22 3.76
N ALA A 8 28.65 -10.39 3.57
CA ALA A 8 27.67 -10.07 4.61
C ALA A 8 26.63 -11.19 4.81
N ALA A 9 26.00 -11.65 3.72
CA ALA A 9 25.00 -12.73 3.74
C ALA A 9 24.71 -13.25 2.33
N THR A 10 24.14 -14.45 2.25
CA THR A 10 23.46 -14.97 1.06
C THR A 10 21.99 -15.08 1.38
N VAL A 11 21.16 -14.31 0.66
CA VAL A 11 19.69 -14.33 0.81
C VAL A 11 19.04 -14.62 -0.55
N LEU A 12 17.85 -15.21 -0.52
CA LEU A 12 17.07 -15.46 -1.72
C LEU A 12 16.39 -14.17 -2.17
N LEU A 13 16.30 -13.98 -3.48
CA LEU A 13 15.47 -12.97 -4.11
C LEU A 13 14.24 -13.67 -4.68
N ASP A 14 13.10 -13.49 -4.01
CA ASP A 14 11.83 -14.09 -4.42
C ASP A 14 11.04 -13.11 -5.30
N LEU A 15 10.46 -13.63 -6.39
CA LEU A 15 9.61 -12.86 -7.30
C LEU A 15 8.19 -13.40 -7.27
N HIS A 16 7.23 -12.53 -6.95
CA HIS A 16 5.81 -12.87 -6.86
C HIS A 16 5.02 -12.21 -8.00
N HIS A 17 4.15 -12.99 -8.67
CA HIS A 17 3.34 -12.51 -9.80
C HIS A 17 2.45 -11.30 -9.45
N THR A 18 1.98 -11.22 -8.21
CA THR A 18 1.16 -10.11 -7.69
C THR A 18 1.93 -8.80 -7.53
N GLN A 19 3.26 -8.83 -7.59
CA GLN A 19 4.13 -7.66 -7.44
C GLN A 19 4.70 -7.18 -8.80
N THR A 20 4.23 -7.72 -9.92
CA THR A 20 4.77 -7.43 -11.26
C THR A 20 4.70 -5.94 -11.63
N GLU A 21 3.67 -5.21 -11.19
CA GLU A 21 3.57 -3.76 -11.39
C GLU A 21 4.70 -3.00 -10.65
N ALA A 22 5.04 -3.43 -9.43
CA ALA A 22 6.13 -2.84 -8.66
C ALA A 22 7.48 -3.06 -9.38
N TYR A 23 7.69 -4.27 -9.92
CA TYR A 23 8.91 -4.58 -10.67
C TYR A 23 9.03 -3.75 -11.95
N LEU A 24 7.92 -3.53 -12.69
CA LEU A 24 7.90 -2.63 -13.85
C LEU A 24 8.33 -1.22 -13.48
N GLN A 25 7.85 -0.68 -12.36
CA GLN A 25 8.29 0.61 -11.86
C GLN A 25 9.78 0.62 -11.50
N GLY A 26 10.27 -0.46 -10.87
CA GLY A 26 11.69 -0.62 -10.56
C GLY A 26 12.59 -0.65 -11.80
N LEU A 27 12.18 -1.37 -12.83
CA LEU A 27 12.88 -1.48 -14.12
C LEU A 27 12.84 -0.18 -14.94
N SER A 28 11.80 0.64 -14.75
CA SER A 28 11.64 1.93 -15.45
C SER A 28 12.50 3.05 -14.84
N ALA A 29 13.14 2.80 -13.68
CA ALA A 29 14.03 3.77 -13.07
C ALA A 29 15.29 4.00 -13.92
N ARG A 30 15.88 5.21 -13.84
CA ARG A 30 17.13 5.55 -14.55
C ARG A 30 18.26 4.53 -14.32
N VAL A 31 18.33 4.01 -13.10
CA VAL A 31 19.20 2.91 -12.72
C VAL A 31 18.31 1.86 -12.05
N PRO A 32 17.99 0.75 -12.74
CA PRO A 32 17.31 -0.39 -12.15
C PRO A 32 18.12 -0.92 -10.97
N SER A 33 17.47 -1.21 -9.86
CA SER A 33 18.17 -1.61 -8.63
C SER A 33 17.32 -2.57 -7.83
N VAL A 34 18.00 -3.49 -7.14
CA VAL A 34 17.43 -4.22 -6.03
C VAL A 34 17.66 -3.43 -4.74
N PHE A 35 16.85 -3.71 -3.74
CA PHE A 35 16.90 -3.08 -2.44
C PHE A 35 17.35 -4.11 -1.41
N VAL A 36 18.46 -3.80 -0.74
CA VAL A 36 18.99 -4.60 0.36
C VAL A 36 18.48 -4.01 1.65
N ILE A 37 17.76 -4.80 2.43
CA ILE A 37 17.15 -4.36 3.69
C ILE A 37 17.99 -4.92 4.82
N MET A 38 18.42 -4.03 5.71
CA MET A 38 19.34 -4.33 6.79
C MET A 38 18.85 -3.81 8.12
N ARG A 39 19.24 -4.49 9.20
CA ARG A 39 18.98 -4.07 10.59
C ARG A 39 20.26 -3.99 11.38
N ASN A 40 20.30 -3.09 12.36
CA ASN A 40 21.34 -3.10 13.37
C ASN A 40 21.28 -4.42 14.16
N ARG A 41 22.43 -5.09 14.33
CA ARG A 41 22.53 -6.25 15.21
C ARG A 41 22.82 -5.80 16.64
N PRO A 42 21.87 -5.93 17.59
CA PRO A 42 22.16 -5.61 18.98
C PRO A 42 23.23 -6.58 19.50
N ASN A 43 24.33 -6.03 20.01
CA ASN A 43 25.50 -6.75 20.56
C ASN A 43 26.45 -7.40 19.53
N ALA A 44 26.38 -7.02 18.25
CA ALA A 44 27.41 -7.43 17.29
C ALA A 44 28.70 -6.61 17.44
N ASP A 45 29.82 -7.22 17.06
CA ASP A 45 31.08 -6.50 16.84
C ASP A 45 30.89 -5.56 15.65
N VAL A 46 30.73 -4.27 15.97
CA VAL A 46 30.45 -3.19 15.01
C VAL A 46 31.56 -3.07 13.96
N GLU A 47 32.79 -3.49 14.28
CA GLU A 47 33.92 -3.42 13.35
C GLU A 47 33.91 -4.55 12.31
N ARG A 48 33.17 -5.65 12.57
CA ARG A 48 33.18 -6.84 11.70
C ARG A 48 31.89 -7.09 10.96
N ALA A 49 30.74 -6.93 11.63
CA ALA A 49 29.43 -7.23 11.05
C ALA A 49 28.31 -6.47 11.79
N PRO A 50 28.24 -5.13 11.65
CA PRO A 50 27.29 -4.30 12.38
C PRO A 50 25.82 -4.54 11.97
N TYR A 51 25.61 -5.05 10.75
CA TYR A 51 24.29 -5.21 10.16
C TYR A 51 23.93 -6.67 9.91
N GLU A 52 22.64 -6.94 10.04
CA GLU A 52 21.99 -8.16 9.55
C GLU A 52 21.28 -7.86 8.24
N VAL A 53 21.55 -8.64 7.19
CA VAL A 53 20.73 -8.58 5.97
C VAL A 53 19.43 -9.34 6.23
N VAL A 54 18.32 -8.62 6.17
CA VAL A 54 16.97 -9.14 6.44
C VAL A 54 16.40 -9.76 5.17
N LEU A 55 16.43 -9.02 4.07
CA LEU A 55 15.96 -9.49 2.76
C LEU A 55 16.53 -8.65 1.62
N VAL A 56 16.43 -9.19 0.41
CA VAL A 56 16.67 -8.44 -0.83
C VAL A 56 15.42 -8.50 -1.68
N THR A 57 14.91 -7.35 -2.12
CA THR A 57 13.70 -7.25 -2.94
C THR A 57 13.95 -6.48 -4.23
N ALA A 58 13.28 -6.88 -5.30
CA ALA A 58 13.21 -6.13 -6.56
C ALA A 58 12.04 -5.14 -6.58
N SER A 59 11.14 -5.19 -5.59
CA SER A 59 9.96 -4.32 -5.49
C SER A 59 10.31 -3.00 -4.81
N PRO A 60 10.19 -1.84 -5.50
CA PRO A 60 10.34 -0.53 -4.86
C PRO A 60 9.25 -0.26 -3.81
N PHE A 61 8.06 -0.85 -3.95
CA PHE A 61 6.96 -0.66 -3.01
C PHE A 61 7.22 -1.38 -1.69
N GLU A 62 7.67 -2.63 -1.76
CA GLU A 62 8.06 -3.35 -0.55
C GLU A 62 9.23 -2.65 0.13
N ALA A 63 10.24 -2.23 -0.63
CA ALA A 63 11.36 -1.46 -0.11
C ALA A 63 10.91 -0.16 0.61
N GLN A 64 9.88 0.52 0.09
CA GLN A 64 9.31 1.70 0.72
C GLN A 64 8.62 1.37 2.06
N ASP A 65 7.84 0.29 2.12
CA ASP A 65 7.18 -0.13 3.36
C ASP A 65 8.19 -0.39 4.49
N TYR A 66 9.36 -0.94 4.14
CA TYR A 66 10.47 -1.12 5.08
C TYR A 66 11.18 0.21 5.41
N ALA A 67 11.35 1.11 4.45
CA ALA A 67 11.96 2.42 4.71
C ALA A 67 11.12 3.28 5.68
N ASP A 68 9.80 3.11 5.67
CA ASP A 68 8.87 3.90 6.49
C ASP A 68 8.78 3.43 7.95
N ASN A 69 9.39 2.30 8.32
CA ASN A 69 9.27 1.74 9.67
C ASN A 69 10.22 2.34 10.72
N GLY A 70 11.30 3.00 10.29
CA GLY A 70 12.26 3.72 11.14
C GLY A 70 13.34 2.87 11.82
N ASP A 71 13.23 1.54 11.81
CA ASP A 71 14.23 0.62 12.36
C ASP A 71 15.14 0.02 11.27
N ASP A 72 14.64 -0.03 10.04
CA ASP A 72 15.30 -0.69 8.91
C ASP A 72 16.07 0.28 8.02
N ILE A 73 17.23 -0.20 7.55
CA ILE A 73 18.09 0.50 6.60
C ILE A 73 17.85 -0.13 5.23
N VAL A 74 17.40 0.69 4.28
CA VAL A 74 17.11 0.25 2.91
C VAL A 74 18.15 0.85 1.98
N GLU A 75 19.01 -0.01 1.43
CA GLU A 75 20.08 0.37 0.51
C GLU A 75 19.77 -0.02 -0.93
N LYS A 76 19.98 0.91 -1.85
CA LYS A 76 19.70 0.72 -3.28
C LYS A 76 20.95 0.23 -4.00
N VAL A 77 20.90 -0.97 -4.57
CA VAL A 77 22.03 -1.61 -5.25
C VAL A 77 21.72 -1.78 -6.74
N PRO A 78 22.51 -1.19 -7.66
CA PRO A 78 22.31 -1.34 -9.09
C PRO A 78 22.26 -2.81 -9.52
N MET A 79 21.24 -3.17 -10.32
CA MET A 79 21.12 -4.52 -10.84
C MET A 79 22.19 -4.76 -11.92
N PRO A 80 22.91 -5.89 -11.88
CA PRO A 80 23.66 -6.37 -13.03
C PRO A 80 22.73 -6.66 -14.22
N GLU A 81 23.25 -6.59 -15.44
CA GLU A 81 22.45 -6.80 -16.67
C GLU A 81 21.67 -8.12 -16.66
N GLY A 82 22.30 -9.21 -16.20
CA GLY A 82 21.64 -10.51 -16.11
C GLY A 82 20.46 -10.52 -15.13
N LEU A 83 20.53 -9.76 -14.04
CA LEU A 83 19.43 -9.65 -13.07
C LEU A 83 18.29 -8.80 -13.63
N VAL A 84 18.62 -7.71 -14.34
CA VAL A 84 17.61 -6.91 -15.07
C VAL A 84 16.86 -7.77 -16.07
N ALA A 85 17.57 -8.59 -16.85
CA ALA A 85 16.95 -9.52 -17.80
C ALA A 85 16.04 -10.52 -17.09
N LEU A 86 16.51 -11.15 -15.99
CA LEU A 86 15.71 -12.11 -15.23
C LEU A 86 14.41 -11.51 -14.71
N VAL A 87 14.47 -10.34 -14.09
CA VAL A 87 13.26 -9.68 -13.54
C VAL A 87 12.32 -9.26 -14.68
N ARG A 88 12.87 -8.76 -15.79
CA ARG A 88 12.07 -8.40 -16.97
C ARG A 88 11.34 -9.62 -17.56
N ASP A 89 12.05 -10.72 -17.76
CA ASP A 89 11.48 -11.94 -18.33
C ASP A 89 10.40 -12.54 -17.41
N PHE A 90 10.61 -12.46 -16.09
CA PHE A 90 9.60 -12.84 -15.10
C PHE A 90 8.34 -11.97 -15.22
N VAL A 91 8.51 -10.65 -15.31
CA VAL A 91 7.40 -9.71 -15.49
C VAL A 91 6.67 -9.98 -16.80
N GLU A 92 7.37 -10.18 -17.91
CA GLU A 92 6.76 -10.48 -19.21
C GLU A 92 5.94 -11.78 -19.18
N ALA A 93 6.40 -12.79 -18.44
CA ALA A 93 5.70 -14.07 -18.31
C ALA A 93 4.48 -14.03 -17.38
N HIS A 94 4.45 -13.14 -16.39
CA HIS A 94 3.48 -13.17 -15.29
C HIS A 94 2.62 -11.93 -15.12
N HIS A 95 2.98 -10.80 -15.72
CA HIS A 95 2.22 -9.57 -15.58
C HIS A 95 0.88 -9.66 -16.31
N GLN A 96 -0.20 -9.37 -15.59
CA GLN A 96 -1.54 -9.24 -16.13
C GLN A 96 -2.06 -7.85 -15.75
N GLU A 97 -2.52 -7.08 -16.73
CA GLU A 97 -3.13 -5.78 -16.48
C GLU A 97 -4.45 -5.98 -15.75
N GLU A 98 -4.48 -5.70 -14.45
CA GLU A 98 -5.72 -5.71 -13.68
C GLU A 98 -6.43 -4.37 -13.82
N ALA A 99 -7.61 -4.39 -14.44
CA ALA A 99 -8.46 -3.20 -14.46
C ALA A 99 -8.94 -2.87 -13.04
N PHE A 100 -8.64 -1.66 -12.57
CA PHE A 100 -9.07 -1.19 -11.25
C PHE A 100 -10.61 -1.25 -11.11
N GLN A 101 -11.11 -2.16 -10.28
CA GLN A 101 -12.52 -2.27 -9.96
C GLN A 101 -12.84 -1.50 -8.69
N LYS A 102 -13.44 -0.31 -8.83
CA LYS A 102 -13.93 0.45 -7.68
C LYS A 102 -15.04 -0.32 -6.97
N ARG A 103 -14.83 -0.69 -5.71
CA ARG A 103 -15.90 -1.28 -4.88
C ARG A 103 -17.09 -0.33 -4.84
N ARG A 104 -18.25 -0.79 -5.34
CA ARG A 104 -19.51 -0.07 -5.19
C ARG A 104 -19.96 -0.23 -3.74
N ARG A 105 -20.22 0.89 -3.05
CA ARG A 105 -20.86 0.83 -1.73
C ARG A 105 -22.26 0.28 -1.93
N ASP A 106 -22.57 -0.83 -1.26
CA ASP A 106 -23.94 -1.31 -1.16
C ASP A 106 -24.77 -0.20 -0.54
N LYS A 107 -25.72 0.33 -1.32
CA LYS A 107 -26.71 1.26 -0.79
C LYS A 107 -27.55 0.45 0.17
N ARG A 108 -27.49 0.76 1.47
CA ARG A 108 -28.52 0.28 2.39
C ARG A 108 -29.84 0.84 1.91
N ASP A 109 -30.85 -0.01 1.86
CA ASP A 109 -32.24 0.42 1.72
C ASP A 109 -32.62 1.12 3.03
N GLU A 110 -32.29 2.41 3.10
CA GLU A 110 -32.85 3.33 4.07
C GLU A 110 -34.31 3.48 3.63
N GLY A 111 -35.19 2.63 4.17
CA GLY A 111 -36.59 2.55 3.76
C GLY A 111 -37.29 3.92 3.72
N ALA A 112 -38.52 3.95 3.17
CA ALA A 112 -39.24 5.20 2.85
C ALA A 112 -38.96 6.36 3.83
N SER A 113 -38.34 7.43 3.30
CA SER A 113 -38.04 8.66 4.05
C SER A 113 -39.28 9.12 4.80
N GLN A 114 -39.30 8.87 6.10
CA GLN A 114 -40.43 9.22 6.96
C GLN A 114 -40.27 10.67 7.38
N ASP A 115 -40.84 11.60 6.61
CA ASP A 115 -40.94 13.01 6.97
C ASP A 115 -42.03 13.18 8.04
N GLY A 116 -41.73 12.65 9.23
CA GLY A 116 -42.52 12.71 10.46
C GLY A 116 -43.82 11.89 10.51
N ILE A 117 -44.46 11.90 11.68
CA ILE A 117 -45.51 10.94 12.05
C ILE A 117 -46.88 11.63 12.15
N GLY A 118 -47.83 11.23 11.30
CA GLY A 118 -49.23 11.67 11.37
C GLY A 118 -49.56 12.93 10.56
N ASP A 119 -50.72 13.54 10.86
CA ASP A 119 -51.24 14.71 10.13
C ASP A 119 -50.34 15.94 10.34
N ALA A 120 -49.89 16.55 9.24
CA ALA A 120 -49.01 17.71 9.24
C ALA A 120 -49.64 18.98 9.87
N ARG A 121 -50.97 19.02 10.06
CA ARG A 121 -51.67 20.15 10.68
C ARG A 121 -51.65 20.10 12.21
N ILE A 122 -51.43 18.93 12.79
CA ILE A 122 -51.47 18.73 14.25
C ILE A 122 -50.04 18.61 14.75
N VAL A 123 -49.62 19.55 15.61
CA VAL A 123 -48.30 19.49 16.24
C VAL A 123 -48.29 18.33 17.23
N GLN A 124 -47.54 17.28 16.94
CA GLN A 124 -47.36 16.13 17.83
C GLN A 124 -45.97 16.16 18.45
N ALA A 125 -45.87 15.98 19.77
CA ALA A 125 -44.58 15.98 20.48
C ALA A 125 -43.61 14.88 19.99
N ARG A 126 -44.14 13.81 19.40
CA ARG A 126 -43.36 12.71 18.81
C ARG A 126 -42.80 13.01 17.41
N ASP A 127 -43.18 14.13 16.80
CA ASP A 127 -42.79 14.50 15.44
C ASP A 127 -41.53 15.39 15.44
N VAL A 128 -40.45 14.86 16.00
CA VAL A 128 -39.20 15.58 16.26
C VAL A 128 -38.39 15.79 14.97
N PHE A 129 -38.57 14.93 13.97
CA PHE A 129 -37.81 14.92 12.71
C PHE A 129 -38.57 15.51 11.52
N ALA A 130 -39.71 16.18 11.75
CA ALA A 130 -40.45 16.85 10.68
C ALA A 130 -39.62 17.96 10.02
N THR A 131 -39.59 17.97 8.69
CA THR A 131 -38.91 19.03 7.95
C THR A 131 -39.63 20.38 8.11
N PRO A 132 -38.90 21.52 8.02
CA PRO A 132 -39.51 22.84 8.04
C PRO A 132 -40.55 23.06 6.93
N GLU A 133 -40.39 22.39 5.78
CA GLU A 133 -41.35 22.45 4.67
C GLU A 133 -42.69 21.82 5.03
N ARG A 134 -42.68 20.66 5.69
CA ARG A 134 -43.91 19.99 6.15
C ARG A 134 -44.65 20.83 7.19
N MET A 135 -43.93 21.47 8.12
CA MET A 135 -44.52 22.40 9.10
C MET A 135 -45.19 23.62 8.45
N ARG A 136 -44.60 24.16 7.37
CA ARG A 136 -45.20 25.28 6.62
C ARG A 136 -46.49 24.87 5.91
N ARG A 137 -46.53 23.66 5.34
CA ARG A 137 -47.70 23.14 4.61
C ARG A 137 -48.92 22.91 5.52
N GLY A 138 -48.69 22.54 6.78
CA GLY A 138 -49.74 22.41 7.79
C GLY A 138 -50.39 23.74 8.23
N ARG A 139 -49.68 24.88 8.08
CA ARG A 139 -50.15 26.21 8.48
C ARG A 139 -50.91 26.98 7.39
N LEU A 140 -50.86 26.50 6.15
CA LEU A 140 -51.41 27.18 4.97
C LEU A 140 -52.85 26.77 4.61
N ASN A 141 -53.56 26.07 5.51
CA ASN A 141 -54.99 25.75 5.37
C ASN A 141 -55.75 26.10 6.63
#